data_AF-A0A920ESH6-F1
#
_entry.id   AF-A0A920ESH6-F1
#
_cell.length_a   1.000
_cell.length_b   1.000
_cell.length_c   1.000
_cell.angle_alpha   90.00
_cell.angle_beta   90.00
_cell.angle_gamma   90.00
#
_symmetry.space_group_name_H-M   'P 1'
#
loop_
_entity.id
_entity.type
_entity.pdbx_description
1 polymer ?
#
loop_
_entity_poly.entity_id
_entity_poly.type
_entity_poly.pdbx_seq_one_letter_code
_entity_poly.pdbx_strand_id
1 'polypeptide(L)'
;MSNNFRSNAEIIVKANVTGEIFECKEGLSFWGGVDPSTGCIVDVHHINHGNSLVGKLVLMPTSRGSCSGSGVLLQLMQNGLAPKALIFHEEEEILTLGAIVSDQLFNKKVAILRVSKDIYSDLATEDTAEIFENTLVFGSKTIKLWGLDTETLYLNSTDRSMLNGDQGIANKIAMEAICKMAVVQSANELIDVTKGHIDGCILAHDANLIFAEKMYKLGANVSIPTTINAISVNLNNWENQGVEPDFGNKASRLANAYEKMGAHPTYTCAPYLLENKPQRDEVIGWSESNAVIYANSILGAKTQKHPDYLDLFIAMTGRAPKAGVYLTENRIPKIEISIHLPTDFDDSIWPMLGWLIGDLSPNKIPLVTGLEMTSPSDDNLKALCAAFGTTSAAPMLHINGHTPGKVYSIPSKLKNFNITKQHLAKLWNKFNYADLRVDLVAIGSPHASLTECQSFVKFFDGKTVIQTLKHNYNWTRYTIQSKK
;
A
#
# COMPACT_ATOMS: atom_id res chain seq x y z
N MET A 1 -5.01 -18.25 -15.78
CA MET A 1 -4.11 -17.09 -15.62
C MET A 1 -2.94 -17.36 -16.55
N SER A 2 -2.91 -16.72 -17.71
CA SER A 2 -1.71 -16.71 -18.54
C SER A 2 -0.77 -15.69 -17.91
N ASN A 3 0.29 -16.14 -17.26
CA ASN A 3 1.42 -15.28 -16.88
C ASN A 3 2.05 -14.79 -18.18
N ASN A 4 1.57 -13.66 -18.68
CA ASN A 4 1.98 -13.09 -19.96
C ASN A 4 3.22 -12.23 -19.74
N PHE A 5 4.27 -12.83 -19.18
CA PHE A 5 5.54 -12.15 -19.03
C PHE A 5 6.12 -11.89 -20.42
N ARG A 6 6.72 -10.72 -20.64
CA ARG A 6 7.39 -10.42 -21.92
C ARG A 6 8.61 -11.33 -22.14
N SER A 7 9.17 -11.88 -21.05
CA SER A 7 10.17 -12.94 -21.07
C SER A 7 10.03 -13.90 -19.87
N ASN A 8 10.61 -15.10 -19.96
CA ASN A 8 10.58 -16.06 -18.85
C ASN A 8 11.45 -15.67 -17.64
N ALA A 9 12.31 -14.66 -17.76
CA ALA A 9 13.21 -14.22 -16.69
C ALA A 9 13.66 -12.77 -16.90
N GLU A 10 13.21 -11.89 -16.01
CA GLU A 10 13.45 -10.45 -16.05
C GLU A 10 14.34 -10.02 -14.88
N ILE A 11 15.24 -9.06 -15.14
CA ILE A 11 16.00 -8.34 -14.12
C ILE A 11 15.54 -6.88 -14.09
N ILE A 12 14.83 -6.52 -13.02
CA ILE A 12 14.21 -5.21 -12.83
C ILE A 12 15.23 -4.21 -12.27
N VAL A 13 15.91 -4.59 -11.19
CA VAL A 13 17.03 -3.83 -10.62
C VAL A 13 18.29 -4.67 -10.76
N LYS A 14 19.31 -4.11 -11.41
CA LYS A 14 20.54 -4.84 -11.74
C LYS A 14 21.56 -4.74 -10.61
N ALA A 15 21.98 -5.89 -10.09
CA ALA A 15 23.14 -6.00 -9.20
C ALA A 15 23.86 -7.32 -9.43
N ASN A 16 25.20 -7.31 -9.32
CA ASN A 16 26.01 -8.52 -9.36
C ASN A 16 26.15 -9.04 -7.93
N VAL A 17 25.61 -10.23 -7.66
CA VAL A 17 25.53 -10.78 -6.31
C VAL A 17 25.63 -12.30 -6.32
N THR A 18 26.28 -12.85 -5.31
CA THR A 18 26.28 -14.29 -4.98
C THR A 18 25.78 -14.44 -3.56
N GLY A 19 24.95 -15.45 -3.28
CA GLY A 19 24.45 -15.68 -1.93
C GLY A 19 23.70 -16.99 -1.75
N GLU A 20 23.44 -17.29 -0.48
CA GLU A 20 22.56 -18.38 -0.04
C GLU A 20 21.12 -18.11 -0.50
N ILE A 21 20.47 -19.14 -1.00
CA ILE A 21 19.06 -19.13 -1.39
C ILE A 21 18.20 -19.29 -0.13
N PHE A 22 17.20 -18.44 0.02
CA PHE A 22 16.25 -18.51 1.13
C PHE A 22 14.82 -18.42 0.63
N GLU A 23 14.09 -19.53 0.65
CA GLU A 23 12.71 -19.60 0.18
C GLU A 23 11.71 -19.25 1.28
N CYS A 24 10.88 -18.25 1.01
CA CYS A 24 9.60 -18.01 1.67
C CYS A 24 8.51 -18.63 0.80
N LYS A 25 7.87 -19.71 1.28
CA LYS A 25 6.82 -20.44 0.52
C LYS A 25 5.54 -19.63 0.34
N GLU A 26 5.35 -18.62 1.17
CA GLU A 26 4.24 -17.68 1.12
C GLU A 26 4.77 -16.25 1.03
N GLY A 27 3.89 -15.32 0.67
CA GLY A 27 4.24 -13.91 0.67
C GLY A 27 4.53 -13.39 2.08
N LEU A 28 5.54 -12.56 2.20
CA LEU A 28 5.97 -11.88 3.42
C LEU A 28 5.58 -10.41 3.37
N SER A 29 4.99 -9.92 4.45
CA SER A 29 4.82 -8.48 4.63
C SER A 29 6.07 -7.89 5.24
N PHE A 30 6.69 -6.93 4.54
CA PHE A 30 7.81 -6.18 5.10
C PHE A 30 7.31 -5.16 6.13
N TRP A 31 6.13 -4.57 5.89
CA TRP A 31 5.48 -3.69 6.86
C TRP A 31 4.98 -4.48 8.08
N GLY A 32 5.64 -4.29 9.22
CA GLY A 32 5.32 -4.98 10.47
C GLY A 32 5.77 -6.44 10.57
N GLY A 33 6.18 -7.05 9.45
CA GLY A 33 6.65 -8.45 9.43
C GLY A 33 8.16 -8.64 9.28
N VAL A 34 8.92 -7.58 8.95
CA VAL A 34 10.38 -7.57 8.96
C VAL A 34 10.87 -6.39 9.78
N ASP A 35 11.76 -6.66 10.74
CA ASP A 35 12.35 -5.60 11.55
C ASP A 35 13.48 -4.89 10.76
N PRO A 36 13.34 -3.59 10.45
CA PRO A 36 14.36 -2.85 9.69
C PRO A 36 15.69 -2.66 10.43
N SER A 37 15.72 -2.91 11.74
CA SER A 37 16.92 -2.76 12.59
C SER A 37 17.77 -4.03 12.64
N THR A 38 17.19 -5.18 12.28
CA THR A 38 17.86 -6.49 12.36
C THR A 38 17.83 -7.28 11.05
N GLY A 39 16.89 -6.97 10.15
CA GLY A 39 16.63 -7.75 8.94
C GLY A 39 15.98 -9.11 9.21
N CYS A 40 15.48 -9.33 10.43
CA CYS A 40 14.80 -10.56 10.83
C CYS A 40 13.30 -10.50 10.55
N ILE A 41 12.71 -11.66 10.23
CA ILE A 41 11.28 -11.85 10.10
C ILE A 41 10.67 -11.89 11.50
N VAL A 42 9.83 -10.90 11.82
CA VAL A 42 9.16 -10.72 13.13
C VAL A 42 7.66 -10.97 13.09
N ASP A 43 7.10 -11.27 11.90
CA ASP A 43 5.73 -11.78 11.80
C ASP A 43 5.64 -13.17 12.47
N VAL A 44 5.08 -13.20 13.67
CA VAL A 44 4.93 -14.41 14.50
C VAL A 44 4.02 -15.47 13.87
N HIS A 45 3.24 -15.10 12.85
CA HIS A 45 2.36 -16.02 12.13
C HIS A 45 2.99 -16.56 10.85
N HIS A 46 4.11 -16.01 10.39
CA HIS A 46 4.80 -16.44 9.19
C HIS A 46 5.65 -17.69 9.46
N ILE A 47 5.63 -18.66 8.54
CA ILE A 47 6.34 -19.95 8.74
C ILE A 47 7.86 -19.79 8.94
N ASN A 48 8.45 -18.74 8.36
CA ASN A 48 9.88 -18.43 8.47
C ASN A 48 10.23 -17.49 9.65
N HIS A 49 9.32 -17.23 10.61
CA HIS A 49 9.57 -16.35 11.76
C HIS A 49 10.92 -16.61 12.46
N GLY A 50 11.63 -15.55 12.81
CA GLY A 50 12.93 -15.57 13.48
C GLY A 50 14.16 -15.69 12.54
N ASN A 51 13.96 -15.98 11.25
CA ASN A 51 15.06 -16.05 10.28
C ASN A 51 15.48 -14.65 9.81
N SER A 52 16.77 -14.50 9.48
CA SER A 52 17.32 -13.28 8.90
C SER A 52 17.33 -13.32 7.36
N LEU A 53 16.94 -12.21 6.74
CA LEU A 53 17.01 -12.01 5.28
C LEU A 53 18.33 -11.39 4.83
N VAL A 54 19.15 -10.92 5.77
CA VAL A 54 20.36 -10.12 5.51
C VAL A 54 21.32 -10.89 4.61
N GLY A 55 21.71 -10.30 3.48
CA GLY A 55 22.73 -10.86 2.60
C GLY A 55 22.31 -12.09 1.77
N LYS A 56 21.05 -12.52 1.85
CA LYS A 56 20.53 -13.72 1.15
C LYS A 56 19.91 -13.38 -0.21
N LEU A 57 19.75 -14.40 -1.06
CA LEU A 57 18.90 -14.36 -2.26
C LEU A 57 17.53 -14.90 -1.86
N VAL A 58 16.58 -14.00 -1.58
CA VAL A 58 15.28 -14.38 -1.04
C VAL A 58 14.32 -14.68 -2.19
N LEU A 59 13.80 -15.90 -2.18
CA LEU A 59 12.76 -16.36 -3.09
C LEU A 59 11.41 -16.21 -2.39
N MET A 60 10.46 -15.60 -3.08
CA MET A 60 9.10 -15.42 -2.57
C MET A 60 8.11 -15.36 -3.75
N PRO A 61 6.90 -15.94 -3.68
CA PRO A 61 5.92 -15.83 -4.77
C PRO A 61 5.63 -14.38 -5.16
N THR A 62 5.26 -13.58 -4.16
CA THR A 62 5.04 -12.12 -4.20
C THR A 62 5.12 -11.56 -2.77
N SER A 63 5.25 -10.24 -2.60
CA SER A 63 5.10 -9.60 -1.29
C SER A 63 3.62 -9.44 -0.91
N ARG A 64 3.33 -9.22 0.37
CA ARG A 64 1.94 -8.93 0.83
C ARG A 64 1.86 -7.74 1.77
N GLY A 65 0.65 -7.20 1.93
CA GLY A 65 0.34 -6.19 2.95
C GLY A 65 0.34 -4.76 2.41
N SER A 66 0.80 -3.82 3.25
CA SER A 66 0.67 -2.37 3.02
C SER A 66 1.61 -1.85 1.93
N CYS A 67 1.20 -0.77 1.26
CA CYS A 67 2.00 0.02 0.31
C CYS A 67 3.35 0.47 0.91
N SER A 68 3.40 0.64 2.23
CA SER A 68 4.59 1.05 3.00
C SER A 68 5.69 0.00 3.12
N GLY A 69 5.52 -1.20 2.57
CA GLY A 69 6.60 -2.19 2.48
C GLY A 69 7.83 -1.68 1.70
N SER A 70 7.63 -0.78 0.73
CA SER A 70 8.72 -0.14 -0.03
C SER A 70 9.64 0.68 0.88
N GLY A 71 9.07 1.35 1.89
CA GLY A 71 9.79 2.10 2.89
C GLY A 71 10.67 1.24 3.79
N VAL A 72 10.15 0.08 4.22
CA VAL A 72 10.91 -0.86 5.05
C VAL A 72 12.11 -1.41 4.30
N LEU A 73 11.94 -1.78 3.02
CA LEU A 73 13.06 -2.20 2.19
C LEU A 73 14.10 -1.08 2.03
N LEU A 74 13.66 0.16 1.78
CA LEU A 74 14.58 1.30 1.72
C LEU A 74 15.34 1.46 3.03
N GLN A 75 14.69 1.31 4.19
CA GLN A 75 15.34 1.38 5.50
C GLN A 75 16.37 0.25 5.68
N LEU A 76 16.04 -1.00 5.34
CA LEU A 76 16.98 -2.11 5.38
C LEU A 76 18.21 -1.85 4.51
N MET A 77 18.00 -1.32 3.30
CA MET A 77 19.09 -0.93 2.41
C MET A 77 19.91 0.21 3.00
N GLN A 78 19.28 1.20 3.63
CA GLN A 78 19.99 2.28 4.31
C GLN A 78 20.90 1.76 5.43
N ASN A 79 20.42 0.77 6.18
CA ASN A 79 21.14 0.14 7.28
C ASN A 79 22.17 -0.92 6.84
N GLY A 80 22.22 -1.29 5.55
CA GLY A 80 23.07 -2.38 5.07
C GLY A 80 22.59 -3.78 5.51
N LEU A 81 21.31 -3.90 5.84
CA LEU A 81 20.65 -5.12 6.35
C LEU A 81 19.70 -5.75 5.32
N ALA A 82 19.72 -5.29 4.08
CA ALA A 82 18.86 -5.82 3.03
C ALA A 82 19.32 -7.22 2.55
N PRO A 83 18.41 -8.03 1.97
CA PRO A 83 18.80 -9.16 1.15
C PRO A 83 19.64 -8.69 -0.06
N LYS A 84 20.45 -9.57 -0.64
CA LYS A 84 21.21 -9.28 -1.87
C LYS A 84 20.32 -9.30 -3.11
N ALA A 85 19.30 -10.16 -3.10
CA ALA A 85 18.30 -10.22 -4.15
C ALA A 85 16.92 -10.59 -3.61
N LEU A 86 15.88 -10.10 -4.27
CA LEU A 86 14.50 -10.58 -4.15
C LEU A 86 14.11 -11.19 -5.51
N ILE A 87 13.59 -12.42 -5.49
CA ILE A 87 13.26 -13.19 -6.68
C ILE A 87 11.80 -13.62 -6.60
N PHE A 88 10.99 -13.14 -7.55
CA PHE A 88 9.55 -13.36 -7.61
C PHE A 88 9.14 -14.25 -8.79
N HIS A 89 8.02 -14.96 -8.66
CA HIS A 89 7.37 -15.64 -9.79
C HIS A 89 5.93 -15.17 -10.07
N GLU A 90 5.41 -14.25 -9.27
CA GLU A 90 4.15 -13.55 -9.48
C GLU A 90 4.39 -12.04 -9.64
N GLU A 91 3.32 -11.27 -9.88
CA GLU A 91 3.39 -9.81 -9.91
C GLU A 91 3.72 -9.26 -8.52
N GLU A 92 4.67 -8.34 -8.46
CA GLU A 92 5.13 -7.67 -7.24
C GLU A 92 5.57 -6.25 -7.59
N GLU A 93 5.10 -5.28 -6.82
CA GLU A 93 5.30 -3.85 -7.09
C GLU A 93 5.90 -3.09 -5.91
N ILE A 94 5.66 -3.54 -4.68
CA ILE A 94 5.94 -2.79 -3.44
C ILE A 94 7.44 -2.78 -3.16
N LEU A 95 8.04 -3.96 -3.04
CA LEU A 95 9.46 -4.11 -2.78
C LEU A 95 10.27 -3.75 -4.03
N THR A 96 9.73 -4.06 -5.21
CA THR A 96 10.29 -3.64 -6.50
C THR A 96 10.48 -2.12 -6.57
N LEU A 97 9.47 -1.33 -6.20
CA LEU A 97 9.61 0.12 -6.15
C LEU A 97 10.62 0.58 -5.12
N GLY A 98 10.61 0.01 -3.91
CA GLY A 98 11.59 0.33 -2.86
C GLY A 98 13.03 0.17 -3.35
N ALA A 99 13.31 -0.90 -4.09
CA ALA A 99 14.62 -1.14 -4.70
C ALA A 99 14.95 -0.15 -5.85
N ILE A 100 13.99 0.18 -6.72
CA ILE A 100 14.15 1.18 -7.79
C ILE A 100 14.50 2.55 -7.20
N VAL A 101 13.74 2.99 -6.19
CA VAL A 101 13.95 4.26 -5.49
C VAL A 101 15.32 4.28 -4.82
N SER A 102 15.70 3.18 -4.17
CA SER A 102 17.00 3.07 -3.51
C SER A 102 18.17 3.16 -4.50
N ASP A 103 18.07 2.50 -5.65
CA ASP A 103 19.08 2.55 -6.69
C ASP A 103 19.23 3.99 -7.24
N GLN A 104 18.12 4.61 -7.64
CA GLN A 104 18.13 5.92 -8.30
C GLN A 104 18.54 7.07 -7.38
N LEU A 105 18.11 7.07 -6.11
CA LEU A 105 18.36 8.20 -5.20
C LEU A 105 19.59 8.03 -4.30
N PHE A 106 19.94 6.78 -4.00
CA PHE A 106 20.95 6.48 -2.98
C PHE A 106 22.07 5.56 -3.47
N ASN A 107 22.02 5.08 -4.71
CA ASN A 107 23.00 4.17 -5.30
C ASN A 107 23.26 2.92 -4.43
N LYS A 108 22.21 2.45 -3.74
CA LYS A 108 22.20 1.21 -2.98
C LYS A 108 21.30 0.24 -3.71
N LYS A 109 21.80 -0.96 -4.02
CA LYS A 109 21.16 -1.91 -4.92
C LYS A 109 20.83 -3.22 -4.22
N VAL A 110 19.62 -3.72 -4.48
CA VAL A 110 19.20 -5.10 -4.28
C VAL A 110 18.77 -5.61 -5.65
N ALA A 111 19.26 -6.77 -6.08
CA ALA A 111 18.80 -7.33 -7.35
C ALA A 111 17.32 -7.71 -7.24
N ILE A 112 16.51 -7.28 -8.19
CA ILE A 112 15.10 -7.69 -8.27
C ILE A 112 14.91 -8.50 -9.53
N LEU A 113 14.52 -9.77 -9.37
CA LEU A 113 14.21 -10.66 -10.48
C LEU A 113 12.72 -11.03 -10.48
N ARG A 114 12.17 -11.19 -11.68
CA ARG A 114 10.87 -11.84 -11.91
C ARG A 114 11.09 -12.99 -12.89
N VAL A 115 10.86 -14.22 -12.46
CA VAL A 115 11.15 -15.42 -13.25
C VAL A 115 9.91 -16.30 -13.40
N SER A 116 9.90 -17.17 -14.41
CA SER A 116 8.84 -18.16 -14.56
C SER A 116 8.78 -19.10 -13.35
N LYS A 117 7.61 -19.69 -13.10
CA LYS A 117 7.43 -20.64 -12.00
C LYS A 117 8.38 -21.84 -12.11
N ASP A 118 8.72 -22.27 -13.31
CA ASP A 118 9.64 -23.39 -13.53
C ASP A 118 11.07 -23.03 -13.09
N ILE A 119 11.58 -21.85 -13.52
CA ILE A 119 12.89 -21.35 -13.10
C ILE A 119 12.93 -21.11 -11.58
N TYR A 120 11.86 -20.55 -11.03
CA TYR A 120 11.72 -20.35 -9.59
C TYR A 120 11.81 -21.68 -8.83
N SER A 121 11.06 -22.69 -9.27
CA SER A 121 10.99 -24.00 -8.60
C SER A 121 12.32 -24.73 -8.67
N ASP A 122 13.01 -24.62 -9.80
CA ASP A 122 14.35 -25.17 -9.98
C ASP A 122 15.40 -24.44 -9.12
N LEU A 123 15.28 -23.12 -8.97
CA LEU A 123 16.20 -22.34 -8.14
C LEU A 123 16.00 -22.67 -6.65
N ALA A 124 14.76 -22.88 -6.21
CA ALA A 124 14.43 -23.18 -4.83
C ALA A 124 15.02 -24.51 -4.31
N THR A 125 15.52 -25.40 -5.19
CA THR A 125 16.18 -26.66 -4.80
C THR A 125 17.68 -26.53 -4.59
N GLU A 126 18.28 -25.38 -4.89
CA GLU A 126 19.71 -25.15 -4.75
C GLU A 126 20.05 -24.39 -3.47
N ASP A 127 21.29 -24.55 -2.98
CA ASP A 127 21.76 -23.84 -1.77
C ASP A 127 22.23 -22.40 -2.07
N THR A 128 22.74 -22.17 -3.28
CA THR A 128 23.34 -20.89 -3.67
C THR A 128 23.06 -20.53 -5.13
N ALA A 129 23.05 -19.24 -5.42
CA ALA A 129 22.97 -18.71 -6.77
C ALA A 129 23.94 -17.53 -6.96
N GLU A 130 24.23 -17.23 -8.22
CA GLU A 130 24.92 -16.04 -8.66
C GLU A 130 24.08 -15.29 -9.71
N ILE A 131 24.02 -13.97 -9.57
CA ILE A 131 23.51 -13.04 -10.57
C ILE A 131 24.71 -12.22 -11.05
N PHE A 132 25.05 -12.30 -12.34
CA PHE A 132 26.17 -11.56 -12.92
C PHE A 132 25.86 -11.15 -14.37
N GLU A 133 26.03 -9.86 -14.70
CA GLU A 133 25.92 -9.32 -16.08
C GLU A 133 24.64 -9.76 -16.85
N ASN A 134 23.50 -9.79 -16.16
CA ASN A 134 22.20 -10.28 -16.66
C ASN A 134 22.12 -11.79 -16.88
N THR A 135 22.85 -12.57 -16.09
CA THR A 135 22.76 -14.03 -16.07
C THR A 135 22.49 -14.48 -14.64
N LEU A 136 21.55 -15.41 -14.47
CA LEU A 136 21.32 -16.14 -13.23
C LEU A 136 21.92 -17.54 -13.37
N VAL A 137 22.84 -17.88 -12.47
CA VAL A 137 23.55 -19.17 -12.44
C VAL A 137 23.25 -19.88 -11.13
N PHE A 138 22.86 -21.15 -11.20
CA PHE A 138 22.58 -22.01 -10.05
C PHE A 138 22.66 -23.47 -10.49
N GLY A 139 23.20 -24.35 -9.64
CA GLY A 139 23.48 -25.74 -10.01
C GLY A 139 24.24 -25.83 -11.34
N SER A 140 23.70 -26.57 -12.31
CA SER A 140 24.22 -26.66 -13.69
C SER A 140 23.49 -25.74 -14.70
N LYS A 141 22.61 -24.85 -14.22
CA LYS A 141 21.75 -24.01 -15.07
C LYS A 141 22.32 -22.61 -15.23
N THR A 142 22.11 -22.05 -16.42
CA THR A 142 22.49 -20.68 -16.77
C THR A 142 21.31 -20.05 -17.49
N ILE A 143 20.68 -19.08 -16.83
CA ILE A 143 19.47 -18.42 -17.30
C ILE A 143 19.81 -16.98 -17.71
N LYS A 144 19.54 -16.64 -18.97
CA LYS A 144 19.63 -15.26 -19.45
C LYS A 144 18.50 -14.43 -18.85
N LEU A 145 18.85 -13.30 -18.25
CA LEU A 145 17.93 -12.32 -17.70
C LEU A 145 17.74 -11.16 -18.69
N TRP A 146 16.51 -10.73 -18.89
CA TRP A 146 16.17 -9.61 -19.76
C TRP A 146 15.89 -8.37 -18.93
N GLY A 147 16.54 -7.25 -19.26
CA GLY A 147 16.27 -5.98 -18.58
C GLY A 147 14.91 -5.40 -18.96
N LEU A 148 14.40 -4.49 -18.14
CA LEU A 148 13.21 -3.71 -18.50
C LEU A 148 13.46 -2.89 -19.77
N ASP A 149 12.50 -2.94 -20.69
CA ASP A 149 12.49 -2.15 -21.91
C ASP A 149 11.44 -1.04 -21.82
N THR A 150 11.87 0.14 -21.40
CA THR A 150 11.04 1.35 -21.29
C THR A 150 10.86 2.08 -22.63
N GLU A 151 11.65 1.76 -23.65
CA GLU A 151 11.58 2.44 -24.97
C GLU A 151 10.30 2.09 -25.73
N THR A 152 9.69 0.95 -25.39
CA THR A 152 8.40 0.51 -25.96
C THR A 152 7.19 1.30 -25.44
N LEU A 153 7.36 2.14 -24.41
CA LEU A 153 6.26 2.93 -23.85
C LEU A 153 5.87 4.07 -24.80
N TYR A 154 4.57 4.22 -25.01
CA TYR A 154 4.02 5.42 -25.63
C TYR A 154 4.08 6.58 -24.63
N LEU A 155 4.99 7.52 -24.92
CA LEU A 155 5.25 8.71 -24.12
C LEU A 155 4.99 9.96 -24.96
N ASN A 156 4.24 10.90 -24.39
CA ASN A 156 3.98 12.19 -25.02
C ASN A 156 5.21 13.12 -24.92
N SER A 157 5.13 14.33 -25.48
CA SER A 157 6.25 15.28 -25.47
C SER A 157 6.63 15.73 -24.06
N THR A 158 5.66 15.88 -23.16
CA THR A 158 5.89 16.27 -21.76
C THR A 158 6.60 15.16 -20.99
N ASP A 159 6.16 13.91 -21.15
CA ASP A 159 6.80 12.72 -20.58
C ASP A 159 8.29 12.64 -20.99
N ARG A 160 8.57 12.82 -22.29
CA ARG A 160 9.93 12.79 -22.83
C ARG A 160 10.79 13.95 -22.31
N SER A 161 10.20 15.14 -22.19
CA SER A 161 10.90 16.30 -21.63
C SER A 161 11.31 16.08 -20.17
N MET A 162 10.46 15.45 -19.35
CA MET A 162 10.81 15.05 -17.99
C MET A 162 11.93 14.00 -17.98
N LEU A 163 11.86 12.96 -18.81
CA LEU A 163 12.93 11.94 -18.93
C LEU A 163 14.29 12.52 -19.37
N ASN A 164 14.27 13.50 -20.28
CA ASN A 164 15.48 14.18 -20.72
C ASN A 164 16.11 15.04 -19.63
N GLY A 165 15.33 15.42 -18.61
CA GLY A 165 15.77 16.26 -17.49
C GLY A 165 15.53 17.74 -17.70
N ASP A 166 14.78 18.13 -18.73
CA ASP A 166 14.47 19.53 -19.04
C ASP A 166 13.66 20.20 -17.90
N GLN A 167 12.92 19.40 -17.14
CA GLN A 167 12.11 19.84 -15.99
C GLN A 167 12.81 19.62 -14.64
N GLY A 168 14.13 19.45 -14.65
CA GLY A 168 14.95 19.26 -13.46
C GLY A 168 15.14 17.80 -13.05
N ILE A 169 16.16 17.57 -12.23
CA ILE A 169 16.61 16.22 -11.86
C ILE A 169 15.57 15.44 -11.04
N ALA A 170 14.80 16.11 -10.19
CA ALA A 170 13.74 15.48 -9.41
C ALA A 170 12.63 14.90 -10.32
N ASN A 171 12.18 15.65 -11.32
CA ASN A 171 11.20 15.19 -12.31
C ASN A 171 11.75 14.08 -13.21
N LYS A 172 13.04 14.15 -13.58
CA LYS A 172 13.69 13.06 -14.31
C LYS A 172 13.65 11.75 -13.53
N ILE A 173 14.04 11.77 -12.25
CA ILE A 173 14.04 10.58 -11.39
C ILE A 173 12.63 10.03 -11.24
N ALA A 174 11.65 10.91 -10.96
CA ALA A 174 10.24 10.52 -10.84
C ALA A 174 9.72 9.86 -12.12
N MET A 175 10.01 10.46 -13.28
CA MET A 175 9.57 9.98 -14.57
C MET A 175 10.23 8.65 -14.97
N GLU A 176 11.54 8.49 -14.72
CA GLU A 176 12.23 7.21 -14.92
C GLU A 176 11.63 6.09 -14.06
N ALA A 177 11.32 6.39 -12.79
CA ALA A 177 10.66 5.43 -11.89
C ALA A 177 9.26 5.06 -12.40
N ILE A 178 8.47 6.04 -12.86
CA ILE A 178 7.14 5.80 -13.46
C ILE A 178 7.25 4.91 -14.71
N CYS A 179 8.21 5.17 -15.60
CA CYS A 179 8.42 4.34 -16.78
C CYS A 179 8.81 2.90 -16.42
N LYS A 180 9.72 2.71 -15.46
CA LYS A 180 10.06 1.37 -14.95
C LYS A 180 8.83 0.67 -14.39
N MET A 181 8.08 1.34 -13.52
CA MET A 181 6.86 0.78 -12.94
C MET A 181 5.78 0.49 -14.00
N ALA A 182 5.68 1.30 -15.05
CA ALA A 182 4.77 1.02 -16.16
C ALA A 182 5.11 -0.31 -16.84
N VAL A 183 6.39 -0.59 -17.12
CA VAL A 183 6.79 -1.89 -17.67
C VAL A 183 6.56 -3.02 -16.66
N VAL A 184 6.88 -2.83 -15.38
CA VAL A 184 6.64 -3.81 -14.30
C VAL A 184 5.16 -4.18 -14.19
N GLN A 185 4.26 -3.22 -14.40
CA GLN A 185 2.80 -3.36 -14.41
C GLN A 185 2.24 -3.74 -15.79
N SER A 186 3.10 -4.09 -16.76
CA SER A 186 2.72 -4.45 -18.13
C SER A 186 1.90 -3.38 -18.89
N ALA A 187 2.03 -2.10 -18.51
CA ALA A 187 1.47 -0.98 -19.25
C ALA A 187 2.31 -0.68 -20.50
N ASN A 188 1.63 -0.26 -21.57
CA ASN A 188 2.27 0.20 -22.81
C ASN A 188 2.24 1.73 -22.95
N GLU A 189 1.51 2.43 -22.09
CA GLU A 189 1.35 3.88 -22.10
C GLU A 189 1.07 4.38 -20.68
N LEU A 190 1.16 5.70 -20.50
CA LEU A 190 0.84 6.38 -19.26
C LEU A 190 -0.49 7.13 -19.38
N ILE A 191 -1.16 7.37 -18.25
CA ILE A 191 -2.42 8.11 -18.17
C ILE A 191 -2.25 9.38 -17.35
N ASP A 192 -3.00 10.42 -17.72
CA ASP A 192 -3.08 11.66 -16.95
C ASP A 192 -3.82 11.44 -15.63
N VAL A 193 -3.29 12.07 -14.59
CA VAL A 193 -3.83 12.05 -13.24
C VAL A 193 -4.18 13.47 -12.83
N THR A 194 -5.38 13.68 -12.27
CA THR A 194 -5.87 15.02 -11.93
C THR A 194 -5.60 15.41 -10.47
N LYS A 195 -5.43 14.44 -9.57
CA LYS A 195 -5.24 14.66 -8.13
C LYS A 195 -4.29 13.65 -7.51
N GLY A 196 -3.45 14.10 -6.58
CA GLY A 196 -2.55 13.27 -5.78
C GLY A 196 -2.97 13.16 -4.31
N HIS A 197 -2.56 12.09 -3.63
CA HIS A 197 -2.59 11.98 -2.17
C HIS A 197 -1.37 11.20 -1.70
N ILE A 198 -0.47 11.86 -0.97
CA ILE A 198 0.81 11.27 -0.53
C ILE A 198 0.61 10.44 0.73
N ASP A 199 0.87 9.14 0.64
CA ASP A 199 0.77 8.14 1.69
C ASP A 199 2.03 8.05 2.55
N GLY A 200 3.22 8.16 1.93
CA GLY A 200 4.55 8.03 2.57
C GLY A 200 4.93 9.09 3.63
N CYS A 201 3.96 9.71 4.30
CA CYS A 201 4.09 10.80 5.26
C CYS A 201 4.13 10.33 6.72
N ILE A 202 3.96 9.03 6.97
CA ILE A 202 4.10 8.42 8.30
C ILE A 202 5.59 8.16 8.57
N LEU A 203 6.09 8.68 9.69
CA LEU A 203 7.42 8.35 10.21
C LEU A 203 7.39 6.99 10.91
N ALA A 204 7.41 5.93 10.11
CA ALA A 204 7.60 4.56 10.59
C ALA A 204 9.06 4.29 10.97
N HIS A 205 9.95 4.83 10.14
CA HIS A 205 11.39 4.75 10.22
C HIS A 205 12.00 5.93 9.45
N ASP A 206 13.30 6.16 9.63
CA ASP A 206 13.98 7.34 9.08
C ASP A 206 13.96 7.39 7.53
N ALA A 207 13.80 6.25 6.83
CA ALA A 207 13.84 6.20 5.36
C ALA A 207 12.79 7.11 4.67
N ASN A 208 11.58 7.23 5.21
CA ASN A 208 10.55 8.12 4.63
C ASN A 208 10.97 9.60 4.73
N LEU A 209 11.56 9.99 5.88
CA LEU A 209 12.15 11.32 6.07
C LEU A 209 13.33 11.56 5.15
N ILE A 210 14.25 10.60 5.06
CA ILE A 210 15.44 10.68 4.19
C ILE A 210 15.02 10.84 2.73
N PHE A 211 14.03 10.07 2.28
CA PHE A 211 13.46 10.18 0.93
C PHE A 211 12.85 11.57 0.69
N ALA A 212 11.93 12.02 1.54
CA ALA A 212 11.22 13.27 1.35
C ALA A 212 12.18 14.48 1.32
N GLU A 213 13.15 14.54 2.24
CA GLU A 213 14.15 15.60 2.25
C GLU A 213 15.12 15.53 1.07
N LYS A 214 15.49 14.32 0.61
CA LYS A 214 16.32 14.14 -0.57
C LYS A 214 15.60 14.66 -1.81
N MET A 215 14.33 14.30 -2.01
CA MET A 215 13.52 14.78 -3.13
C MET A 215 13.35 16.30 -3.09
N TYR A 216 13.03 16.86 -1.92
CA TYR A 216 12.94 18.31 -1.76
C TYR A 216 14.27 19.02 -2.10
N LYS A 217 15.41 18.50 -1.62
CA LYS A 217 16.75 19.05 -1.95
C LYS A 217 17.08 18.97 -3.44
N LEU A 218 16.52 18.01 -4.16
CA LEU A 218 16.66 17.87 -5.62
C LEU A 218 15.73 18.80 -6.41
N GLY A 219 14.89 19.60 -5.72
CA GLY A 219 13.96 20.55 -6.33
C GLY A 219 12.61 19.95 -6.69
N ALA A 220 12.18 18.87 -6.03
CA ALA A 220 10.86 18.29 -6.23
C ALA A 220 9.73 19.29 -5.94
N ASN A 221 8.70 19.28 -6.80
CA ASN A 221 7.49 20.06 -6.63
C ASN A 221 6.30 19.31 -7.26
N VAL A 222 5.13 19.33 -6.62
CA VAL A 222 3.92 18.70 -7.16
C VAL A 222 3.32 19.56 -8.28
N SER A 223 2.90 18.94 -9.38
CA SER A 223 2.29 19.64 -10.53
C SER A 223 0.76 19.58 -10.55
N ILE A 224 0.16 18.70 -9.72
CA ILE A 224 -1.28 18.53 -9.59
C ILE A 224 -1.74 18.81 -8.15
N PRO A 225 -3.02 19.17 -7.92
CA PRO A 225 -3.58 19.28 -6.57
C PRO A 225 -3.32 18.01 -5.77
N THR A 226 -2.53 18.16 -4.71
CA THR A 226 -2.01 17.03 -3.93
C THR A 226 -2.23 17.27 -2.45
N THR A 227 -2.76 16.28 -1.75
CA THR A 227 -3.00 16.35 -0.31
C THR A 227 -2.07 15.39 0.45
N ILE A 228 -1.92 15.61 1.76
CA ILE A 228 -1.02 14.84 2.62
C ILE A 228 -1.84 13.89 3.51
N ASN A 229 -1.46 12.62 3.56
CA ASN A 229 -2.04 11.61 4.47
C ASN A 229 -1.79 12.00 5.95
N ALA A 230 -2.42 11.28 6.88
CA ALA A 230 -2.13 11.34 8.30
C ALA A 230 -0.62 11.20 8.56
N ILE A 231 -0.17 11.94 9.56
CA ILE A 231 1.24 12.04 9.97
C ILE A 231 1.39 11.52 11.39
N SER A 232 2.62 11.21 11.79
CA SER A 232 2.90 10.58 13.08
C SER A 232 2.70 11.47 14.31
N VAL A 233 2.51 12.78 14.12
CA VAL A 233 2.38 13.74 15.22
C VAL A 233 1.36 14.84 14.91
N ASN A 234 0.74 15.38 15.95
CA ASN A 234 0.05 16.65 15.83
C ASN A 234 1.10 17.78 15.72
N LEU A 235 1.35 18.30 14.52
CA LEU A 235 2.37 19.33 14.26
C LEU A 235 2.29 20.52 15.21
N ASN A 236 1.09 20.89 15.63
CA ASN A 236 0.87 22.09 16.43
C ASN A 236 0.92 21.84 17.94
N ASN A 237 1.04 20.58 18.39
CA ASN A 237 0.87 20.28 19.82
C ASN A 237 1.65 19.06 20.34
N TRP A 238 2.49 18.42 19.52
CA TRP A 238 3.13 17.17 19.92
C TRP A 238 4.03 17.32 21.16
N GLU A 239 4.66 18.48 21.35
CA GLU A 239 5.49 18.80 22.51
C GLU A 239 4.68 18.72 23.81
N ASN A 240 3.53 19.42 23.86
CA ASN A 240 2.65 19.42 25.04
C ASN A 240 2.01 18.07 25.31
N GLN A 241 1.84 17.25 24.28
CA GLN A 241 1.33 15.90 24.46
C GLN A 241 2.42 14.98 25.06
N GLY A 242 3.69 15.40 25.09
CA GLY A 242 4.85 14.66 25.60
C GLY A 242 5.44 13.67 24.61
N VAL A 243 5.44 13.97 23.30
CA VAL A 243 6.14 13.12 22.31
C VAL A 243 7.63 13.31 22.54
N GLU A 244 8.39 12.23 22.42
CA GLU A 244 9.85 12.30 22.48
C GLU A 244 10.38 13.29 21.41
N PRO A 245 11.25 14.25 21.77
CA PRO A 245 11.70 15.29 20.86
C PRO A 245 12.33 14.82 19.54
N ASP A 246 13.18 13.79 19.52
CA ASP A 246 13.75 13.26 18.27
C ASP A 246 12.65 12.79 17.30
N PHE A 247 11.72 11.96 17.79
CA PHE A 247 10.58 11.48 16.99
C PHE A 247 9.69 12.62 16.53
N GLY A 248 9.34 13.55 17.44
CA GLY A 248 8.51 14.71 17.14
C GLY A 248 9.11 15.60 16.04
N ASN A 249 10.39 15.94 16.19
CA ASN A 249 11.11 16.76 15.22
C ASN A 249 11.26 16.07 13.85
N LYS A 250 11.58 14.77 13.83
CA LYS A 250 11.67 14.00 12.58
C LYS A 250 10.33 13.93 11.85
N ALA A 251 9.23 13.66 12.58
CA ALA A 251 7.90 13.58 12.00
C ALA A 251 7.45 14.95 11.45
N SER A 252 7.74 16.04 12.18
CA SER A 252 7.48 17.40 11.69
C SER A 252 8.29 17.72 10.42
N ARG A 253 9.58 17.36 10.37
CA ARG A 253 10.40 17.57 9.17
C ARG A 253 9.88 16.81 7.96
N LEU A 254 9.39 15.58 8.15
CA LEU A 254 8.79 14.76 7.09
C LEU A 254 7.57 15.47 6.49
N ALA A 255 6.62 15.88 7.33
CA ALA A 255 5.44 16.63 6.88
C ALA A 255 5.82 17.94 6.17
N ASN A 256 6.73 18.72 6.77
CA ASN A 256 7.21 19.98 6.23
C ASN A 256 7.93 19.83 4.88
N ALA A 257 8.60 18.71 4.63
CA ALA A 257 9.22 18.45 3.33
C ALA A 257 8.16 18.38 2.22
N TYR A 258 7.06 17.66 2.44
CA TYR A 258 5.96 17.58 1.48
C TYR A 258 5.21 18.91 1.31
N GLU A 259 4.98 19.65 2.39
CA GLU A 259 4.41 21.01 2.30
C GLU A 259 5.28 21.93 1.42
N LYS A 260 6.60 21.90 1.61
CA LYS A 260 7.55 22.71 0.81
C LYS A 260 7.63 22.27 -0.65
N MET A 261 7.28 21.02 -0.95
CA MET A 261 7.11 20.52 -2.31
C MET A 261 5.76 20.92 -2.92
N GLY A 262 4.90 21.65 -2.21
CA GLY A 262 3.63 22.18 -2.70
C GLY A 262 2.39 21.33 -2.37
N ALA A 263 2.54 20.26 -1.58
CA ALA A 263 1.41 19.46 -1.14
C ALA A 263 0.59 20.19 -0.06
N HIS A 264 -0.74 20.06 -0.12
CA HIS A 264 -1.66 20.72 0.80
C HIS A 264 -1.77 19.92 2.12
N PRO A 265 -1.50 20.52 3.29
CA PRO A 265 -1.38 19.83 4.58
C PRO A 265 -2.71 19.46 5.24
N THR A 266 -3.44 18.54 4.60
CA THR A 266 -4.71 18.03 5.11
C THR A 266 -4.55 17.12 6.32
N TYR A 267 -3.50 16.29 6.33
CA TYR A 267 -3.17 15.35 7.39
C TYR A 267 -4.30 14.36 7.72
N THR A 268 -4.81 13.67 6.70
CA THR A 268 -5.89 12.70 6.85
C THR A 268 -5.70 11.50 5.93
N CYS A 269 -5.89 10.30 6.45
CA CYS A 269 -5.97 9.07 5.68
C CYS A 269 -7.34 8.86 5.02
N ALA A 270 -8.28 9.76 5.27
CA ALA A 270 -9.62 9.77 4.70
C ALA A 270 -9.84 11.01 3.81
N PRO A 271 -9.03 11.22 2.74
CA PRO A 271 -9.13 12.41 1.89
C PRO A 271 -10.48 12.54 1.16
N TYR A 272 -11.26 11.46 1.08
CA TYR A 272 -12.64 11.48 0.57
C TYR A 272 -13.65 12.19 1.50
N LEU A 273 -13.26 12.52 2.73
CA LEU A 273 -14.04 13.38 3.64
C LEU A 273 -13.83 14.89 3.37
N LEU A 274 -12.82 15.24 2.56
CA LEU A 274 -12.54 16.63 2.21
C LEU A 274 -13.54 17.15 1.17
N GLU A 275 -13.73 18.47 1.13
CA GLU A 275 -14.67 19.12 0.20
C GLU A 275 -14.36 18.79 -1.26
N ASN A 276 -13.08 18.79 -1.64
CA ASN A 276 -12.64 18.56 -3.01
C ASN A 276 -12.36 17.07 -3.30
N LYS A 277 -13.23 16.17 -2.82
CA LYS A 277 -13.11 14.72 -3.09
C LYS A 277 -13.23 14.40 -4.59
N PRO A 278 -12.62 13.29 -5.05
CA PRO A 278 -12.69 12.88 -6.45
C PRO A 278 -14.12 12.68 -6.95
N GLN A 279 -14.32 12.94 -8.23
CA GLN A 279 -15.60 12.72 -8.91
C GLN A 279 -15.61 11.35 -9.60
N ARG A 280 -16.81 10.92 -9.99
CA ARG A 280 -16.99 9.68 -10.73
C ARG A 280 -16.20 9.72 -12.04
N ASP A 281 -15.55 8.60 -12.36
CA ASP A 281 -14.71 8.37 -13.55
C ASP A 281 -13.44 9.26 -13.61
N GLU A 282 -13.19 10.09 -12.60
CA GLU A 282 -11.94 10.86 -12.47
C GLU A 282 -10.75 9.93 -12.23
N VAL A 283 -9.65 10.18 -12.95
CA VAL A 283 -8.40 9.42 -12.83
C VAL A 283 -7.48 10.14 -11.84
N ILE A 284 -7.21 9.50 -10.69
CA ILE A 284 -6.45 10.08 -9.57
C ILE A 284 -5.26 9.18 -9.19
N GLY A 285 -4.30 9.72 -8.46
CA GLY A 285 -3.10 9.03 -7.97
C GLY A 285 -3.07 9.02 -6.45
N TRP A 286 -3.85 8.12 -5.84
CA TRP A 286 -3.87 7.92 -4.38
C TRP A 286 -3.24 6.56 -4.05
N SER A 287 -2.48 6.48 -2.96
CA SER A 287 -1.82 5.23 -2.54
C SER A 287 -2.42 4.62 -1.27
N GLU A 288 -2.94 5.46 -0.37
CA GLU A 288 -3.51 5.05 0.91
C GLU A 288 -4.65 4.04 0.71
N SER A 289 -4.48 2.83 1.26
CA SER A 289 -5.32 1.66 0.95
C SER A 289 -6.82 1.94 1.14
N ASN A 290 -7.20 2.51 2.28
CA ASN A 290 -8.61 2.78 2.56
C ASN A 290 -9.19 3.84 1.60
N ALA A 291 -8.38 4.84 1.24
CA ALA A 291 -8.76 5.91 0.33
C ALA A 291 -8.89 5.42 -1.11
N VAL A 292 -7.99 4.55 -1.56
CA VAL A 292 -8.04 3.89 -2.87
C VAL A 292 -9.32 3.08 -3.02
N ILE A 293 -9.62 2.25 -2.02
CA ILE A 293 -10.82 1.40 -2.05
C ILE A 293 -12.08 2.26 -2.06
N TYR A 294 -12.17 3.27 -1.19
CA TYR A 294 -13.32 4.16 -1.13
C TYR A 294 -13.49 4.96 -2.44
N ALA A 295 -12.40 5.50 -2.99
CA ALA A 295 -12.42 6.25 -4.25
C ALA A 295 -12.93 5.40 -5.41
N ASN A 296 -12.45 4.15 -5.54
CA ASN A 296 -12.90 3.25 -6.58
C ASN A 296 -14.33 2.75 -6.37
N SER A 297 -14.66 2.31 -5.16
CA SER A 297 -15.90 1.59 -4.87
C SER A 297 -17.09 2.47 -4.57
N ILE A 298 -16.87 3.65 -3.98
CA ILE A 298 -17.95 4.52 -3.49
C ILE A 298 -18.04 5.80 -4.34
N LEU A 299 -16.92 6.42 -4.66
CA LEU A 299 -16.91 7.62 -5.52
C LEU A 299 -16.96 7.29 -7.01
N GLY A 300 -16.53 6.08 -7.40
CA GLY A 300 -16.43 5.67 -8.80
C GLY A 300 -15.25 6.32 -9.54
N ALA A 301 -14.32 6.95 -8.84
CA ALA A 301 -13.05 7.38 -9.38
C ALA A 301 -12.19 6.16 -9.78
N LYS A 302 -11.03 6.40 -10.38
CA LYS A 302 -10.13 5.37 -10.87
C LYS A 302 -8.74 5.62 -10.32
N THR A 303 -8.25 4.70 -9.49
CA THR A 303 -6.88 4.75 -8.97
C THR A 303 -6.40 3.36 -8.60
N GLN A 304 -5.14 3.08 -8.84
CA GLN A 304 -4.50 1.84 -8.43
C GLN A 304 -4.05 1.95 -6.98
N LYS A 305 -3.89 0.81 -6.31
CA LYS A 305 -3.24 0.75 -5.00
C LYS A 305 -1.73 0.82 -5.21
N HIS A 306 -1.21 2.04 -5.37
CA HIS A 306 0.20 2.28 -5.66
C HIS A 306 1.07 2.12 -4.41
N PRO A 307 2.29 1.58 -4.53
CA PRO A 307 3.24 1.55 -3.42
C PRO A 307 3.76 2.94 -3.02
N ASP A 308 4.17 3.09 -1.75
CA ASP A 308 4.69 4.38 -1.24
C ASP A 308 5.89 4.84 -2.08
N TYR A 309 6.03 6.16 -2.22
CA TYR A 309 6.97 6.90 -3.09
C TYR A 309 6.46 7.12 -4.52
N LEU A 310 5.68 6.19 -5.08
CA LEU A 310 5.12 6.39 -6.42
C LEU A 310 4.06 7.48 -6.43
N ASP A 311 3.32 7.63 -5.34
CA ASP A 311 2.39 8.74 -5.09
C ASP A 311 3.03 10.11 -5.30
N LEU A 312 4.23 10.35 -4.75
CA LEU A 312 4.96 11.59 -4.95
C LEU A 312 5.35 11.75 -6.41
N PHE A 313 5.86 10.70 -7.05
CA PHE A 313 6.24 10.76 -8.46
C PHE A 313 5.03 11.04 -9.37
N ILE A 314 3.88 10.43 -9.09
CA ILE A 314 2.62 10.71 -9.79
C ILE A 314 2.19 12.16 -9.54
N ALA A 315 2.28 12.65 -8.30
CA ALA A 315 1.93 14.03 -7.95
C ALA A 315 2.85 15.07 -8.62
N MET A 316 4.13 14.75 -8.79
CA MET A 316 5.11 15.62 -9.46
C MET A 316 4.93 15.66 -10.97
N THR A 317 4.62 14.51 -11.58
CA THR A 317 4.56 14.39 -13.05
C THR A 317 3.16 14.59 -13.61
N GLY A 318 2.12 14.35 -12.81
CA GLY A 318 0.73 14.26 -13.28
C GLY A 318 0.45 12.97 -14.07
N ARG A 319 1.33 11.96 -13.98
CA ARG A 319 1.31 10.76 -14.82
C ARG A 319 1.36 9.50 -13.98
N ALA A 320 0.60 8.48 -14.37
CA ALA A 320 0.67 7.15 -13.78
C ALA A 320 0.73 6.06 -14.88
N PRO A 321 1.27 4.87 -14.56
CA PRO A 321 1.10 3.70 -15.42
C PRO A 321 -0.37 3.43 -15.75
N LYS A 322 -0.73 3.28 -17.03
CA LYS A 322 -2.09 2.91 -17.42
C LYS A 322 -2.29 1.39 -17.27
N ALA A 323 -2.42 0.94 -16.03
CA ALA A 323 -2.55 -0.47 -15.66
C ALA A 323 -3.67 -0.73 -14.64
N GLY A 324 -3.96 -2.02 -14.41
CA GLY A 324 -4.97 -2.51 -13.47
C GLY A 324 -6.28 -1.72 -13.52
N VAL A 325 -6.80 -1.23 -12.39
CA VAL A 325 -8.16 -0.65 -12.33
C VAL A 325 -8.32 0.74 -12.95
N TYR A 326 -7.27 1.31 -13.55
CA TYR A 326 -7.45 2.39 -14.51
C TYR A 326 -8.17 1.90 -15.78
N LEU A 327 -8.03 0.62 -16.11
CA LEU A 327 -8.67 -0.05 -17.24
C LEU A 327 -10.00 -0.67 -16.81
N THR A 328 -11.08 -0.38 -17.56
CA THR A 328 -12.44 -0.81 -17.22
C THR A 328 -12.57 -2.34 -17.16
N GLU A 329 -11.91 -3.05 -18.06
CA GLU A 329 -11.87 -4.51 -18.14
C GLU A 329 -11.27 -5.18 -16.90
N ASN A 330 -10.34 -4.49 -16.23
CA ASN A 330 -9.70 -4.98 -15.01
C ASN A 330 -10.53 -4.70 -13.75
N ARG A 331 -11.62 -3.92 -13.88
CA ARG A 331 -12.58 -3.69 -12.78
C ARG A 331 -13.65 -4.78 -12.71
N ILE A 332 -13.69 -5.74 -13.63
CA ILE A 332 -14.72 -6.80 -13.66
C ILE A 332 -14.57 -7.72 -12.44
N PRO A 333 -15.64 -7.97 -11.66
CA PRO A 333 -15.57 -8.83 -10.49
C PRO A 333 -15.18 -10.28 -10.86
N LYS A 334 -14.42 -10.93 -9.98
CA LYS A 334 -13.90 -12.29 -10.18
C LYS A 334 -14.52 -13.32 -9.24
N ILE A 335 -15.20 -12.87 -8.18
CA ILE A 335 -15.96 -13.70 -7.26
C ILE A 335 -17.23 -12.96 -6.82
N GLU A 336 -18.21 -13.70 -6.33
CA GLU A 336 -19.40 -13.15 -5.69
C GLU A 336 -19.39 -13.52 -4.20
N ILE A 337 -19.76 -12.56 -3.35
CA ILE A 337 -19.93 -12.75 -1.91
C ILE A 337 -21.32 -12.25 -1.53
N SER A 338 -22.22 -13.17 -1.20
CA SER A 338 -23.58 -12.86 -0.79
C SER A 338 -23.67 -12.70 0.73
N ILE A 339 -24.25 -11.59 1.18
CA ILE A 339 -24.37 -11.24 2.59
C ILE A 339 -25.78 -11.55 3.08
N HIS A 340 -25.87 -12.44 4.07
CA HIS A 340 -27.11 -12.65 4.83
C HIS A 340 -27.03 -11.85 6.13
N LEU A 341 -27.49 -10.60 6.07
CA LEU A 341 -27.53 -9.72 7.23
C LEU A 341 -28.49 -10.26 8.32
N PRO A 342 -28.12 -10.17 9.60
CA PRO A 342 -29.07 -10.38 10.69
C PRO A 342 -30.14 -9.28 10.70
N THR A 343 -31.30 -9.55 11.30
CA THR A 343 -32.39 -8.56 11.40
C THR A 343 -32.02 -7.35 12.26
N ASP A 344 -31.32 -7.59 13.36
CA ASP A 344 -30.83 -6.57 14.28
C ASP A 344 -29.30 -6.57 14.32
N PHE A 345 -28.70 -5.40 14.14
CA PHE A 345 -27.26 -5.17 14.22
C PHE A 345 -26.95 -3.70 14.52
N ASP A 346 -25.75 -3.43 15.04
CA ASP A 346 -25.19 -2.10 15.21
C ASP A 346 -24.14 -1.79 14.12
N ASP A 347 -23.43 -0.67 14.27
CA ASP A 347 -22.43 -0.21 13.32
C ASP A 347 -21.18 -1.11 13.21
N SER A 348 -20.94 -2.00 14.18
CA SER A 348 -19.84 -2.96 14.13
C SER A 348 -19.93 -3.95 12.96
N ILE A 349 -21.12 -4.10 12.38
CA ILE A 349 -21.36 -4.98 11.22
C ILE A 349 -20.48 -4.58 10.03
N TRP A 350 -20.27 -3.29 9.79
CA TRP A 350 -19.63 -2.79 8.58
C TRP A 350 -18.13 -3.11 8.50
N PRO A 351 -17.31 -2.84 9.53
CA PRO A 351 -15.91 -3.27 9.51
C PRO A 351 -15.79 -4.80 9.55
N MET A 352 -16.69 -5.53 10.23
CA MET A 352 -16.68 -7.01 10.20
C MET A 352 -16.96 -7.57 8.81
N LEU A 353 -17.92 -6.99 8.08
CA LEU A 353 -18.19 -7.34 6.69
C LEU A 353 -16.99 -7.04 5.81
N GLY A 354 -16.41 -5.83 5.91
CA GLY A 354 -15.22 -5.46 5.16
C GLY A 354 -14.08 -6.46 5.36
N TRP A 355 -13.78 -6.81 6.62
CA TRP A 355 -12.75 -7.77 6.97
C TRP A 355 -13.00 -9.16 6.36
N LEU A 356 -14.22 -9.70 6.52
CA LEU A 356 -14.60 -11.03 5.98
C LEU A 356 -14.61 -11.07 4.46
N ILE A 357 -15.10 -10.02 3.81
CA ILE A 357 -15.11 -9.88 2.35
C ILE A 357 -13.67 -9.90 1.83
N GLY A 358 -12.76 -9.20 2.52
CA GLY A 358 -11.36 -9.17 2.12
C GLY A 358 -10.64 -10.50 2.34
N ASP A 359 -10.92 -11.18 3.46
CA ASP A 359 -10.38 -12.52 3.77
C ASP A 359 -10.82 -13.58 2.75
N LEU A 360 -12.06 -13.51 2.27
CA LEU A 360 -12.59 -14.37 1.20
C LEU A 360 -12.11 -13.96 -0.20
N SER A 361 -11.55 -12.76 -0.35
CA SER A 361 -11.13 -12.15 -1.61
C SER A 361 -9.73 -11.53 -1.54
N PRO A 362 -8.69 -12.29 -1.17
CA PRO A 362 -7.40 -11.71 -0.81
C PRO A 362 -6.72 -10.94 -1.96
N ASN A 363 -6.99 -11.29 -3.21
CA ASN A 363 -6.39 -10.67 -4.40
C ASN A 363 -7.37 -10.58 -5.59
N LYS A 364 -8.68 -10.59 -5.32
CA LYS A 364 -9.73 -10.57 -6.35
C LYS A 364 -10.69 -9.45 -6.04
N ILE A 365 -11.23 -8.80 -7.08
CA ILE A 365 -12.32 -7.83 -6.91
C ILE A 365 -13.63 -8.62 -6.70
N PRO A 366 -14.30 -8.51 -5.54
CA PRO A 366 -15.56 -9.18 -5.30
C PRO A 366 -16.75 -8.35 -5.80
N LEU A 367 -17.82 -9.04 -6.19
CA LEU A 367 -19.18 -8.51 -6.24
C LEU A 367 -19.89 -8.89 -4.93
N VAL A 368 -20.31 -7.90 -4.16
CA VAL A 368 -21.02 -8.06 -2.90
C VAL A 368 -22.51 -7.89 -3.15
N THR A 369 -23.30 -8.92 -2.84
CA THR A 369 -24.77 -8.94 -2.95
C THR A 369 -25.42 -9.13 -1.58
N GLY A 370 -26.72 -8.84 -1.44
CA GLY A 370 -27.45 -8.94 -0.16
C GLY A 370 -27.43 -7.66 0.69
N LEU A 371 -26.87 -6.57 0.18
CA LEU A 371 -26.85 -5.24 0.81
C LEU A 371 -27.71 -4.21 0.06
N GLU A 372 -28.36 -4.60 -1.04
CA GLU A 372 -29.05 -3.70 -1.98
C GLU A 372 -30.16 -2.88 -1.31
N MET A 373 -30.85 -3.48 -0.34
CA MET A 373 -31.97 -2.85 0.38
C MET A 373 -31.52 -2.06 1.62
N THR A 374 -30.22 -2.01 1.90
CA THR A 374 -29.67 -1.23 3.02
C THR A 374 -29.45 0.23 2.61
N SER A 375 -29.22 1.10 3.58
CA SER A 375 -28.86 2.50 3.35
C SER A 375 -27.66 2.89 4.23
N PRO A 376 -26.46 2.35 3.93
CA PRO A 376 -25.27 2.64 4.71
C PRO A 376 -24.91 4.12 4.59
N SER A 377 -24.51 4.72 5.71
CA SER A 377 -23.93 6.07 5.71
C SER A 377 -22.51 6.06 5.14
N ASP A 378 -21.97 7.25 4.85
CA ASP A 378 -20.57 7.39 4.42
C ASP A 378 -19.58 6.80 5.45
N ASP A 379 -19.87 6.91 6.74
CA ASP A 379 -19.06 6.30 7.81
C ASP A 379 -19.13 4.77 7.80
N ASN A 380 -20.29 4.20 7.47
CA ASN A 380 -20.43 2.75 7.33
C ASN A 380 -19.64 2.21 6.14
N LEU A 381 -19.74 2.88 4.98
CA LEU A 381 -18.98 2.52 3.78
C LEU A 381 -17.47 2.71 4.00
N LYS A 382 -17.08 3.78 4.70
CA LYS A 382 -15.69 4.02 5.12
C LYS A 382 -15.15 2.86 5.97
N ALA A 383 -15.87 2.47 7.02
CA ALA A 383 -15.46 1.39 7.91
C ALA A 383 -15.33 0.05 7.16
N LEU A 384 -16.26 -0.23 6.25
CA LEU A 384 -16.23 -1.42 5.40
C LEU A 384 -15.01 -1.40 4.44
N CYS A 385 -14.78 -0.30 3.72
CA CYS A 385 -13.65 -0.17 2.80
C CYS A 385 -12.29 -0.28 3.53
N ALA A 386 -12.16 0.33 4.71
CA ALA A 386 -10.95 0.27 5.50
C ALA A 386 -10.63 -1.15 5.98
N ALA A 387 -11.63 -1.85 6.52
CA ALA A 387 -11.45 -3.23 6.96
C ALA A 387 -11.19 -4.19 5.79
N PHE A 388 -11.81 -3.97 4.62
CA PHE A 388 -11.50 -4.71 3.40
C PHE A 388 -10.03 -4.56 2.98
N GLY A 389 -9.49 -3.33 3.02
CA GLY A 389 -8.09 -3.06 2.69
C GLY A 389 -7.08 -3.67 3.66
N THR A 390 -7.52 -4.12 4.83
CA THR A 390 -6.68 -4.80 5.82
C THR A 390 -6.43 -6.27 5.44
N THR A 391 -7.40 -6.93 4.80
CA THR A 391 -7.33 -8.37 4.47
C THR A 391 -7.25 -8.66 2.97
N SER A 392 -7.47 -7.65 2.11
CA SER A 392 -7.38 -7.79 0.66
C SER A 392 -6.37 -6.83 0.03
N ALA A 393 -5.66 -7.34 -0.98
CA ALA A 393 -4.83 -6.57 -1.90
C ALA A 393 -5.66 -5.97 -3.06
N ALA A 394 -6.93 -6.34 -3.23
CA ALA A 394 -7.73 -5.80 -4.31
C ALA A 394 -8.00 -4.29 -4.10
N PRO A 395 -7.84 -3.45 -5.14
CA PRO A 395 -7.97 -1.99 -5.01
C PRO A 395 -9.42 -1.52 -4.91
N MET A 396 -10.39 -2.44 -5.05
CA MET A 396 -11.81 -2.13 -4.99
C MET A 396 -12.65 -3.38 -4.76
N LEU A 397 -13.90 -3.13 -4.39
CA LEU A 397 -15.01 -4.07 -4.37
C LEU A 397 -16.25 -3.45 -5.03
N HIS A 398 -17.09 -4.27 -5.67
CA HIS A 398 -18.40 -3.82 -6.13
C HIS A 398 -19.42 -4.15 -5.06
N ILE A 399 -20.12 -3.14 -4.54
CA ILE A 399 -21.23 -3.33 -3.62
C ILE A 399 -22.52 -3.10 -4.40
N ASN A 400 -23.26 -4.16 -4.68
CA ASN A 400 -24.46 -4.07 -5.51
C ASN A 400 -25.47 -3.09 -4.89
N GLY A 401 -25.97 -2.15 -5.70
CA GLY A 401 -26.83 -1.05 -5.25
C GLY A 401 -26.11 0.18 -4.68
N HIS A 402 -24.83 0.09 -4.33
CA HIS A 402 -24.07 1.17 -3.66
C HIS A 402 -22.87 1.67 -4.46
N THR A 403 -22.19 0.81 -5.22
CA THR A 403 -21.09 1.22 -6.10
C THR A 403 -21.64 1.94 -7.34
N PRO A 404 -21.15 3.16 -7.67
CA PRO A 404 -21.69 3.94 -8.77
C PRO A 404 -21.33 3.35 -10.13
N GLY A 405 -22.29 3.36 -11.05
CA GLY A 405 -22.14 2.89 -12.42
C GLY A 405 -22.63 1.46 -12.63
N LYS A 406 -22.68 1.03 -13.90
CA LYS A 406 -23.05 -0.35 -14.23
C LYS A 406 -21.78 -1.19 -14.18
N VAL A 407 -21.82 -2.32 -13.48
CA VAL A 407 -20.81 -3.36 -13.63
C VAL A 407 -21.00 -3.95 -15.02
N TYR A 408 -20.24 -3.45 -15.99
CA TYR A 408 -20.33 -3.95 -17.36
C TYR A 408 -19.82 -5.39 -17.36
N SER A 409 -20.71 -6.30 -17.77
CA SER A 409 -20.40 -7.71 -18.01
C SER A 409 -19.97 -8.50 -16.76
N ILE A 410 -20.89 -8.64 -15.79
CA ILE A 410 -20.73 -9.65 -14.72
C ILE A 410 -20.69 -11.03 -15.39
N PRO A 411 -19.61 -11.84 -15.19
CA PRO A 411 -19.57 -13.19 -15.72
C PRO A 411 -20.77 -14.01 -15.24
N SER A 412 -21.36 -14.83 -16.13
CA SER A 412 -22.55 -15.64 -15.81
C SER A 412 -22.33 -16.67 -14.70
N LYS A 413 -21.07 -16.99 -14.37
CA LYS A 413 -20.70 -17.90 -13.29
C LYS A 413 -19.48 -17.36 -12.55
N LEU A 414 -19.71 -16.79 -11.37
CA LEU A 414 -18.67 -16.44 -10.41
C LEU A 414 -18.57 -17.53 -9.33
N LYS A 415 -17.37 -17.70 -8.76
CA LYS A 415 -17.26 -18.47 -7.52
C LYS A 415 -18.00 -17.70 -6.44
N ASN A 416 -19.00 -18.32 -5.82
CA ASN A 416 -19.85 -17.70 -4.82
C ASN A 416 -19.45 -18.14 -3.39
N PHE A 417 -19.47 -17.20 -2.46
CA PHE A 417 -19.36 -17.43 -1.03
C PHE A 417 -20.50 -16.73 -0.29
N ASN A 418 -20.85 -17.24 0.88
CA ASN A 418 -21.90 -16.66 1.72
C ASN A 418 -21.33 -16.22 3.06
N ILE A 419 -21.58 -14.97 3.43
CA ILE A 419 -21.38 -14.47 4.80
C ILE A 419 -22.71 -14.56 5.54
N THR A 420 -22.68 -15.11 6.75
CA THR A 420 -23.87 -15.36 7.58
C THR A 420 -23.61 -14.86 9.00
N LYS A 421 -24.66 -14.82 9.83
CA LYS A 421 -24.55 -14.52 11.27
C LYS A 421 -23.50 -15.36 11.99
N GLN A 422 -23.30 -16.63 11.61
CA GLN A 422 -22.29 -17.50 12.23
C GLN A 422 -20.86 -17.05 11.92
N HIS A 423 -20.59 -16.61 10.69
CA HIS A 423 -19.29 -16.06 10.30
C HIS A 423 -18.99 -14.77 11.06
N LEU A 424 -20.00 -13.90 11.19
CA LEU A 424 -19.91 -12.65 11.94
C LEU A 424 -19.64 -12.93 13.43
N ALA A 425 -20.40 -13.83 14.07
CA ALA A 425 -20.18 -14.20 15.47
C ALA A 425 -18.79 -14.82 15.71
N LYS A 426 -18.31 -15.66 14.78
CA LYS A 426 -16.96 -16.23 14.85
C LYS A 426 -15.88 -15.14 14.78
N LEU A 427 -16.05 -14.15 13.90
CA LEU A 427 -15.11 -13.03 13.79
C LEU A 427 -15.14 -12.16 15.05
N TRP A 428 -16.32 -11.85 15.56
CA TRP A 428 -16.47 -11.08 16.80
C TRP A 428 -15.71 -11.74 17.96
N ASN A 429 -15.88 -13.05 18.16
CA ASN A 429 -15.16 -13.79 19.19
C ASN A 429 -13.64 -13.81 18.94
N LYS A 430 -13.19 -13.85 17.67
CA LYS A 430 -11.77 -13.78 17.32
C LYS A 430 -11.15 -12.44 17.73
N PHE A 431 -11.85 -11.33 17.53
CA PHE A 431 -11.36 -10.00 17.91
C PHE A 431 -11.45 -9.71 19.41
N ASN A 432 -12.35 -10.39 20.13
CA ASN A 432 -12.61 -10.16 21.55
C ASN A 432 -12.14 -11.33 22.43
N TYR A 433 -11.01 -11.96 22.09
CA TYR A 433 -10.46 -13.08 22.88
C TYR A 433 -9.66 -12.63 24.11
N ALA A 434 -9.19 -11.38 24.15
CA ALA A 434 -8.36 -10.85 25.23
C ALA A 434 -9.15 -10.56 26.52
N ASP A 435 -8.43 -10.38 27.63
CA ASP A 435 -8.99 -9.93 28.91
C ASP A 435 -9.69 -8.56 28.75
N LEU A 436 -10.67 -8.27 29.62
CA LEU A 436 -11.47 -7.05 29.59
C LEU A 436 -10.67 -5.78 29.98
N ARG A 437 -9.40 -5.93 30.37
CA ARG A 437 -8.52 -4.81 30.65
C ARG A 437 -8.11 -4.12 29.35
N VAL A 438 -8.50 -2.86 29.20
CA VAL A 438 -8.13 -2.00 28.07
C VAL A 438 -7.09 -0.98 28.54
N ASP A 439 -5.89 -1.04 27.99
CA ASP A 439 -4.81 -0.07 28.30
C ASP A 439 -4.86 1.18 27.40
N LEU A 440 -5.42 1.08 26.18
CA LEU A 440 -5.55 2.18 25.23
C LEU A 440 -6.84 2.05 24.39
N VAL A 441 -7.54 3.18 24.21
CA VAL A 441 -8.61 3.34 23.21
C VAL A 441 -8.14 4.36 22.17
N ALA A 442 -8.01 3.93 20.93
CA ALA A 442 -7.64 4.78 19.80
C ALA A 442 -8.86 5.00 18.89
N ILE A 443 -9.04 6.23 18.41
CA ILE A 443 -10.15 6.64 17.55
C ILE A 443 -9.57 7.43 16.39
N GLY A 444 -10.06 7.18 15.18
CA GLY A 444 -9.60 7.88 13.98
C GLY A 444 -8.62 7.08 13.11
N SER A 445 -8.81 5.76 13.02
CA SER A 445 -8.16 4.91 12.00
C SER A 445 -9.22 4.04 11.29
N PRO A 446 -9.75 4.47 10.12
CA PRO A 446 -9.45 5.71 9.42
C PRO A 446 -9.91 6.97 10.17
N HIS A 447 -9.38 8.13 9.77
CA HIS A 447 -9.65 9.44 10.39
C HIS A 447 -11.13 9.63 10.71
N ALA A 448 -11.40 10.06 11.94
CA ALA A 448 -12.75 10.15 12.46
C ALA A 448 -13.51 11.29 11.77
N SER A 449 -14.68 11.01 11.22
CA SER A 449 -15.52 12.04 10.64
C SER A 449 -16.11 12.94 11.74
N LEU A 450 -16.68 14.08 11.33
CA LEU A 450 -17.40 14.95 12.25
C LEU A 450 -18.59 14.21 12.89
N THR A 451 -19.30 13.39 12.14
CA THR A 451 -20.43 12.59 12.60
C THR A 451 -20.01 11.53 13.63
N GLU A 452 -18.90 10.82 13.40
CA GLU A 452 -18.34 9.90 14.39
C GLU A 452 -17.89 10.64 15.66
N CYS A 453 -17.24 11.80 15.53
CA CYS A 453 -16.84 12.62 16.68
C CYS A 453 -18.07 13.05 17.51
N GLN A 454 -19.16 13.48 16.85
CA GLN A 454 -20.40 13.84 17.52
C GLN A 454 -21.05 12.64 18.22
N SER A 455 -21.08 11.48 17.57
CA SER A 455 -21.58 10.23 18.17
C SER A 455 -20.76 9.83 19.39
N PHE A 456 -19.43 9.98 19.32
CA PHE A 456 -18.53 9.70 20.44
C PHE A 456 -18.78 10.65 21.62
N VAL A 457 -18.90 11.95 21.38
CA VAL A 457 -19.22 12.93 22.43
C VAL A 457 -20.58 12.63 23.08
N LYS A 458 -21.59 12.30 22.28
CA LYS A 458 -22.91 11.88 22.78
C LYS A 458 -22.85 10.58 23.59
N PHE A 459 -22.02 9.63 23.19
CA PHE A 459 -21.84 8.38 23.95
C PHE A 459 -21.19 8.64 25.32
N PHE A 460 -20.29 9.62 25.39
CA PHE A 460 -19.63 10.01 26.61
C PHE A 460 -20.60 10.62 27.63
N ASP A 461 -21.57 11.44 27.26
CA ASP A 461 -22.67 11.94 28.14
C ASP A 461 -22.31 12.10 29.65
N GLY A 462 -21.26 12.86 29.95
CA GLY A 462 -20.80 13.09 31.34
C GLY A 462 -20.04 11.95 32.02
N LYS A 463 -19.86 10.80 31.35
CA LYS A 463 -19.00 9.69 31.78
C LYS A 463 -17.53 10.11 31.76
N THR A 464 -16.79 9.63 32.74
CA THR A 464 -15.35 9.83 32.86
C THR A 464 -14.58 8.62 32.37
N VAL A 465 -13.41 8.86 31.76
CA VAL A 465 -12.46 7.79 31.41
C VAL A 465 -11.86 7.22 32.69
N ILE A 466 -11.90 5.91 32.87
CA ILE A 466 -11.23 5.24 33.97
C ILE A 466 -9.72 5.33 33.72
N GLN A 467 -9.02 6.03 34.60
CA GLN A 467 -7.57 6.24 34.50
C GLN A 467 -6.84 5.02 35.10
N THR A 468 -6.74 3.92 34.37
CA THR A 468 -6.06 2.71 34.86
C THR A 468 -4.55 2.85 34.71
N LEU A 469 -3.88 3.23 35.81
CA LEU A 469 -2.46 3.07 36.14
C LEU A 469 -1.41 3.45 35.07
N LYS A 470 -0.95 4.70 35.17
CA LYS A 470 0.42 5.12 34.87
C LYS A 470 1.42 4.14 35.53
N HIS A 471 2.06 3.25 34.78
CA HIS A 471 3.41 2.76 35.09
C HIS A 471 4.08 2.28 33.79
N ASN A 472 5.07 3.07 33.37
CA ASN A 472 6.01 2.87 32.27
C ASN A 472 5.42 2.78 30.86
N TYR A 473 5.82 3.77 30.04
CA TYR A 473 5.38 4.09 28.67
C TYR A 473 4.10 4.95 28.57
N ASN A 474 4.33 6.24 28.33
CA ASN A 474 3.31 7.28 28.13
C ASN A 474 2.43 7.00 26.90
N TRP A 475 1.34 6.26 27.05
CA TRP A 475 0.32 6.18 26.00
C TRP A 475 -1.09 6.13 26.59
N THR A 476 -1.51 7.21 27.26
CA THR A 476 -2.94 7.56 27.32
C THR A 476 -3.12 8.86 26.56
N ARG A 477 -3.18 8.76 25.23
CA ARG A 477 -3.59 9.86 24.36
C ARG A 477 -4.83 9.46 23.59
N TYR A 478 -5.92 10.16 23.86
CA TYR A 478 -6.93 10.38 22.84
C TYR A 478 -6.28 11.22 21.74
N THR A 479 -5.84 10.59 20.66
CA THR A 479 -5.55 11.33 19.44
C THR A 479 -6.84 11.36 18.64
N ILE A 480 -7.78 12.23 19.03
CA ILE A 480 -8.82 12.62 18.08
C ILE A 480 -8.10 13.50 17.06
N GLN A 481 -7.73 12.92 15.92
CA GLN A 481 -7.49 13.73 14.74
C GLN A 481 -8.87 14.20 14.28
N SER A 482 -9.30 15.36 14.77
CA SER A 482 -10.36 16.14 14.15
C SER A 482 -9.78 17.54 13.95
N LYS A 483 -9.71 17.99 12.69
CA LYS A 483 -9.49 19.40 12.42
C LYS A 483 -10.85 20.11 12.43
N LYS A 484 -10.87 21.28 13.07
CA LYS A 484 -11.94 22.26 12.96
C LYS A 484 -12.09 22.74 11.52
#